data_AF-A0A936PBJ4-F1
#
_entry.id   AF-A0A936PBJ4-F1
#
_cell.length_a   1.000
_cell.length_b   1.000
_cell.length_c   1.000
_cell.angle_alpha   90.00
_cell.angle_beta   90.00
_cell.angle_gamma   90.00
#
_symmetry.space_group_name_H-M   'P 1'
#
loop_
_entity.id
_entity.type
_entity.pdbx_description
1 polymer ?
#
loop_
_entity_poly.entity_id
_entity_poly.type
_entity_poly.pdbx_seq_one_letter_code
_entity_poly.pdbx_strand_id
1 'polypeptide(L)'
;MKRNRHPRRARQTPDSDLLVRLATGLSQSSNRIEDAWWEARLAAHIDRLLEDKNEEALIAVLDQLYGAESRAYDELADMVESCAESRRGAEPGGFDVVMFAAPVLAWSRFQIPSGPIPAPQVDALRVQLQAHVLAGEARLALAEVLFSPDQLPQNYVDTAQLAAKLAKAAIHGRNLRIDADQLAETMSFLSDTRYLIGAVAAPRDKPMFRWQEADGDGGEAFRQWAKQGGDALRPLLPACALEFMPVLAFHAAVRDADRASRPWSLRSAVAFLQTVLTQPATELRAVVAPFHDRQLEEYRVGFTLRNASDVVHGVVWPLLDNEDEQDIPTQIEATLREAGVPNVMLLEQRFPIEFCDDCGAPLYPNPEGEPVHAELPEEQTEAAPRHLH
;
A
#
# COMPACT_ATOMS: atom_id res chain seq x y z
N MET A 1 -6.09 4.95 1.66
CA MET A 1 -6.72 6.28 1.44
C MET A 1 -6.76 7.09 2.74
N LYS A 2 -5.81 8.02 2.95
CA LYS A 2 -5.94 9.04 4.01
C LYS A 2 -6.91 10.12 3.49
N ARG A 3 -8.09 10.24 4.10
CA ARG A 3 -9.08 11.29 3.82
C ARG A 3 -8.43 12.68 3.92
N ASN A 4 -8.72 13.56 2.95
CA ASN A 4 -8.44 15.01 3.01
C ASN A 4 -8.90 15.60 4.36
N ARG A 5 -7.95 15.85 5.27
CA ARG A 5 -8.22 16.37 6.62
C ARG A 5 -8.20 17.89 6.60
N HIS A 6 -9.29 18.49 7.09
CA HIS A 6 -9.36 19.93 7.30
C HIS A 6 -8.35 20.34 8.39
N PRO A 7 -7.63 21.46 8.23
CA PRO A 7 -6.72 21.96 9.27
C PRO A 7 -7.56 22.46 10.45
N ARG A 8 -7.77 21.60 11.44
CA ARG A 8 -8.10 22.08 12.79
C ARG A 8 -6.85 22.77 13.29
N ARG A 9 -6.97 24.06 13.63
CA ARG A 9 -5.90 24.83 14.29
C ARG A 9 -5.49 24.08 15.55
N ALA A 10 -4.42 23.29 15.46
CA ALA A 10 -3.93 22.49 16.56
C ALA A 10 -3.56 23.44 17.70
N ARG A 11 -4.03 23.12 18.90
CA ARG A 11 -3.67 23.88 20.09
C ARG A 11 -2.20 23.59 20.35
N GLN A 12 -1.32 24.59 20.23
CA GLN A 12 0.11 24.41 20.48
C GLN A 12 0.32 23.83 21.89
N THR A 13 0.93 22.65 21.93
CA THR A 13 1.32 21.96 23.15
C THR A 13 2.84 21.95 23.27
N PRO A 14 3.42 21.76 24.48
CA PRO A 14 4.86 21.61 24.64
C PRO A 14 5.46 20.49 23.78
N ASP A 15 4.72 19.39 23.57
CA ASP A 15 5.14 18.29 22.70
C ASP A 15 5.16 18.73 21.22
N SER A 16 4.12 19.44 20.77
CA SER A 16 4.04 19.97 19.41
C SER A 16 5.18 20.96 19.11
N ASP A 17 5.46 21.89 20.03
CA ASP A 17 6.56 22.85 19.89
C ASP A 17 7.94 22.15 19.84
N LEU A 18 8.11 21.09 20.64
CA LEU A 18 9.34 20.31 20.64
C LEU A 18 9.51 19.52 19.34
N LEU A 19 8.47 18.85 18.84
CA LEU A 19 8.49 18.17 17.55
C LEU A 19 8.86 19.11 16.41
N VAL A 20 8.19 20.26 16.31
CA VAL A 20 8.49 21.28 15.28
C VAL A 20 9.95 21.69 15.35
N ARG A 21 10.47 21.97 16.55
CA ARG A 21 11.86 22.37 16.74
C ARG A 21 12.84 21.28 16.31
N LEU A 22 12.60 20.02 16.70
CA LEU A 22 13.49 18.90 16.40
C LEU A 22 13.50 18.58 14.90
N ALA A 23 12.33 18.50 14.26
CA ALA A 23 12.20 18.27 12.83
C ALA A 23 12.82 19.42 12.02
N THR A 24 12.60 20.68 12.43
CA THR A 24 13.23 21.84 11.78
C THR A 24 14.75 21.79 11.92
N GLY A 25 15.26 21.43 13.11
CA GLY A 25 16.69 21.25 13.34
C GLY A 25 17.31 20.18 12.44
N LEU A 26 16.63 19.02 12.31
CA LEU A 26 17.05 17.95 11.39
C LEU A 26 17.08 18.45 9.94
N SER A 27 16.03 19.12 9.48
CA SER A 27 15.97 19.64 8.10
C SER A 27 17.01 20.71 7.75
N GLN A 28 17.65 21.30 8.77
CA GLN A 28 18.71 22.30 8.64
C GLN A 28 20.11 21.71 8.88
N SER A 29 20.19 20.42 9.21
CA SER A 29 21.45 19.72 9.43
C SER A 29 22.34 19.80 8.19
N SER A 30 23.65 19.98 8.42
CA SER A 30 24.62 20.19 7.35
C SER A 30 25.50 18.98 7.06
N ASN A 31 25.43 17.94 7.90
CA ASN A 31 26.26 16.74 7.79
C ASN A 31 25.70 15.56 8.60
N ARG A 32 26.21 14.36 8.33
CA ARG A 32 25.74 13.10 8.95
C ARG A 32 25.91 13.01 10.46
N ILE A 33 26.85 13.75 11.05
CA ILE A 33 27.05 13.75 12.51
C ILE A 33 25.93 14.56 13.18
N GLU A 34 25.57 15.69 12.58
CA GLU A 34 24.41 16.48 13.01
C GLU A 34 23.09 15.72 12.77
N ASP A 35 22.92 15.05 11.62
CA ASP A 35 21.74 14.22 11.33
C ASP A 35 21.50 13.23 12.46
N ALA A 36 22.51 12.41 12.78
CA ALA A 36 22.42 11.39 13.83
C ALA A 36 22.07 11.98 15.21
N TRP A 37 22.50 13.22 15.50
CA TRP A 37 22.19 13.89 16.76
C TRP A 37 20.72 14.33 16.82
N TRP A 38 20.20 14.91 15.73
CA TRP A 38 18.81 15.34 15.64
C TRP A 38 17.85 14.14 15.56
N GLU A 39 18.17 13.15 14.72
CA GLU A 39 17.43 11.90 14.59
C GLU A 39 17.26 11.19 15.93
N ALA A 40 18.35 11.02 16.71
CA ALA A 40 18.28 10.33 18.00
C ALA A 40 17.33 11.04 18.99
N ARG A 41 17.31 12.37 19.00
CA ARG A 41 16.44 13.16 19.88
C ARG A 41 14.99 13.17 19.40
N LEU A 42 14.79 13.26 18.09
CA LEU A 42 13.48 13.21 17.47
C LEU A 42 12.83 11.83 17.66
N ALA A 43 13.57 10.75 17.39
CA ALA A 43 13.13 9.38 17.64
C ALA A 43 12.71 9.18 19.10
N ALA A 44 13.58 9.57 20.05
CA ALA A 44 13.26 9.43 21.48
C ALA A 44 12.02 10.24 21.92
N HIS A 45 11.65 11.29 21.19
CA HIS A 45 10.41 12.02 21.44
C HIS A 45 9.19 11.33 20.80
N ILE A 46 9.32 10.89 19.55
CA ILE A 46 8.27 10.18 18.82
C ILE A 46 7.93 8.87 19.52
N ASP A 47 8.93 8.07 19.91
CA ASP A 47 8.74 6.81 20.64
C ASP A 47 7.89 7.01 21.89
N ARG A 48 8.17 8.07 22.67
CA ARG A 48 7.37 8.40 23.86
C ARG A 48 5.93 8.72 23.50
N LEU A 49 5.69 9.49 22.43
CA LEU A 49 4.34 9.84 21.99
C LEU A 49 3.59 8.60 21.49
N LEU A 50 4.26 7.66 20.82
CA LEU A 50 3.68 6.39 20.41
C LEU A 50 3.34 5.50 21.62
N GLU A 51 4.22 5.44 22.62
CA GLU A 51 3.98 4.72 23.89
C GLU A 51 2.80 5.31 24.67
N ASP A 52 2.73 6.64 24.76
CA ASP A 52 1.65 7.39 25.41
C ASP A 52 0.35 7.42 24.58
N LYS A 53 0.37 6.83 23.37
CA LYS A 53 -0.74 6.84 22.39
C LYS A 53 -1.20 8.24 22.00
N ASN A 54 -0.30 9.22 22.04
CA ASN A 54 -0.56 10.61 21.69
C ASN A 54 -0.30 10.85 20.19
N GLU A 55 -1.06 10.16 19.35
CA GLU A 55 -0.94 10.30 17.89
C GLU A 55 -1.39 11.69 17.41
N GLU A 56 -2.36 12.30 18.09
CA GLU A 56 -2.91 13.61 17.73
C GLU A 56 -1.80 14.67 17.66
N ALA A 57 -0.83 14.64 18.56
CA ALA A 57 0.32 15.54 18.53
C ALA A 57 1.19 15.36 17.28
N LEU A 58 1.42 14.11 16.83
CA LEU A 58 2.19 13.81 15.62
C LEU A 58 1.46 14.32 14.37
N ILE A 59 0.18 13.98 14.24
CA ILE A 59 -0.67 14.39 13.11
C ILE A 59 -0.77 15.92 13.04
N ALA A 60 -1.02 16.58 14.17
CA ALA A 60 -1.13 18.04 14.24
C ALA A 60 0.12 18.76 13.71
N VAL A 61 1.31 18.25 14.05
CA VAL A 61 2.57 18.85 13.59
C VAL A 61 2.83 18.54 12.12
N LEU A 62 2.55 17.32 11.67
CA LEU A 62 2.62 16.96 10.24
C LEU A 62 1.72 17.89 9.40
N ASP A 63 0.45 18.06 9.79
CA ASP A 63 -0.50 18.94 9.10
C ASP A 63 -0.01 20.41 9.08
N GLN A 64 0.56 20.88 10.20
CA GLN A 64 1.15 22.22 10.30
C GLN A 64 2.33 22.41 9.35
N LEU A 65 3.27 21.46 9.32
CA LEU A 65 4.47 21.54 8.49
C LEU A 65 4.14 21.40 7.00
N TYR A 66 3.18 20.52 6.66
CA TYR A 66 2.67 20.36 5.30
C TYR A 66 2.03 21.66 4.79
N GLY A 67 1.09 22.24 5.56
CA GLY A 67 0.42 23.49 5.18
C GLY A 67 1.35 24.71 5.12
N ALA A 68 2.55 24.61 5.69
CA ALA A 68 3.60 25.63 5.60
C ALA A 68 4.64 25.34 4.50
N GLU A 69 4.47 24.28 3.71
CA GLU A 69 5.42 23.81 2.69
C GLU A 69 6.85 23.67 3.25
N SER A 70 6.96 23.23 4.50
CA SER A 70 8.24 23.13 5.21
C SER A 70 8.98 21.85 4.83
N ARG A 71 10.28 21.97 4.55
CA ARG A 71 11.18 20.81 4.37
C ARG A 71 11.25 19.89 5.59
N ALA A 72 10.89 20.41 6.77
CA ALA A 72 10.83 19.60 7.99
C ALA A 72 9.67 18.60 8.00
N TYR A 73 8.71 18.73 7.07
CA TYR A 73 7.62 17.77 6.91
C TYR A 73 8.16 16.38 6.57
N ASP A 74 8.99 16.28 5.52
CA ASP A 74 9.53 15.00 5.05
C ASP A 74 10.37 14.32 6.15
N GLU A 75 11.24 15.09 6.81
CA GLU A 75 12.06 14.61 7.93
C GLU A 75 11.20 14.08 9.09
N LEU A 76 10.10 14.76 9.44
CA LEU A 76 9.21 14.30 10.49
C LEU A 76 8.42 13.07 10.05
N ALA A 77 7.90 13.05 8.82
CA ALA A 77 7.13 11.94 8.29
C ALA A 77 7.96 10.64 8.27
N ASP A 78 9.18 10.71 7.73
CA ASP A 78 10.11 9.59 7.68
C ASP A 78 10.46 9.08 9.09
N MET A 79 10.72 10.00 10.03
CA MET A 79 11.03 9.63 11.42
C MET A 79 9.85 9.01 12.15
N VAL A 80 8.62 9.48 11.91
CA VAL A 80 7.41 8.90 12.51
C VAL A 80 7.17 7.49 11.99
N GLU A 81 7.26 7.28 10.67
CA GLU A 81 7.14 5.95 10.06
C GLU A 81 8.22 5.00 10.60
N SER A 82 9.48 5.45 10.62
CA SER A 82 10.62 4.68 11.13
C SER A 82 10.44 4.26 12.60
N CYS A 83 10.01 5.16 13.48
CA CYS A 83 9.74 4.83 14.90
C CYS A 83 8.51 3.92 15.06
N ALA A 84 7.51 4.05 14.18
CA ALA A 84 6.34 3.20 14.21
C ALA A 84 6.66 1.75 13.82
N GLU A 85 7.57 1.51 12.87
CA GLU A 85 7.81 0.16 12.34
C GLU A 85 9.11 -0.51 12.80
N SER A 86 10.03 0.22 13.44
CA SER A 86 11.35 -0.30 13.83
C SER A 86 11.67 -0.15 15.31
N ARG A 87 12.60 -0.98 15.82
CA ARG A 87 13.14 -0.89 17.18
C ARG A 87 14.64 -1.11 17.14
N ARG A 88 15.41 -0.26 17.82
CA ARG A 88 16.85 -0.48 18.01
C ARG A 88 17.15 -1.26 19.28
N GLY A 89 18.21 -2.06 19.26
CA GLY A 89 18.71 -2.76 20.44
C GLY A 89 19.20 -1.78 21.51
N ALA A 90 18.58 -1.81 22.69
CA ALA A 90 18.89 -0.89 23.81
C ALA A 90 20.30 -1.10 24.39
N GLU A 91 20.79 -2.34 24.39
CA GLU A 91 22.10 -2.71 24.95
C GLU A 91 23.07 -3.19 23.86
N PRO A 92 24.40 -3.12 24.09
CA PRO A 92 25.39 -3.78 23.25
C PRO A 92 25.08 -5.29 23.14
N GLY A 93 24.92 -5.79 21.92
CA GLY A 93 24.47 -7.18 21.68
C GLY A 93 22.96 -7.38 21.66
N GLY A 94 22.18 -6.30 21.77
CA GLY A 94 20.74 -6.30 21.50
C GLY A 94 20.43 -6.54 20.01
N PHE A 95 19.14 -6.64 19.69
CA PHE A 95 18.65 -6.84 18.33
C PHE A 95 18.04 -5.55 17.80
N ASP A 96 18.44 -5.17 16.58
CA ASP A 96 17.67 -4.23 15.77
C ASP A 96 16.55 -4.99 15.06
N VAL A 97 15.37 -4.40 15.00
CA VAL A 97 14.16 -5.01 14.44
C VAL A 97 13.48 -4.06 13.49
N VAL A 98 13.05 -4.58 12.34
CA VAL A 98 12.19 -3.88 11.38
C VAL A 98 10.97 -4.73 11.06
N MET A 99 9.77 -4.14 11.19
CA MET A 99 8.54 -4.72 10.66
C MET A 99 8.52 -4.54 9.14
N PHE A 100 8.23 -5.62 8.42
CA PHE A 100 8.17 -5.63 6.97
C PHE A 100 6.79 -6.05 6.49
N ALA A 101 6.47 -5.73 5.23
CA ALA A 101 5.39 -6.35 4.49
C ALA A 101 5.91 -6.95 3.18
N ALA A 102 5.26 -8.03 2.76
CA ALA A 102 5.44 -8.68 1.47
C ALA A 102 4.09 -8.66 0.73
N PRO A 103 3.83 -7.61 -0.07
CA PRO A 103 2.57 -7.46 -0.79
C PRO A 103 2.44 -8.44 -1.96
N VAL A 104 1.20 -8.82 -2.24
CA VAL A 104 0.78 -9.60 -3.41
C VAL A 104 -0.43 -8.92 -4.01
N LEU A 105 -0.30 -8.41 -5.23
CA LEU A 105 -1.45 -7.92 -5.98
C LEU A 105 -2.21 -9.13 -6.51
N ALA A 106 -3.52 -9.15 -6.29
CA ALA A 106 -4.38 -10.24 -6.65
C ALA A 106 -5.60 -9.72 -7.42
N TRP A 107 -6.08 -10.49 -8.39
CA TRP A 107 -7.41 -10.26 -8.95
C TRP A 107 -8.12 -11.58 -9.18
N SER A 108 -9.44 -11.56 -8.99
CA SER A 108 -10.29 -12.75 -9.12
C SER A 108 -11.73 -12.34 -9.42
N ARG A 109 -12.46 -13.21 -10.13
CA ARG A 109 -13.92 -13.08 -10.28
C ARG A 109 -14.67 -13.47 -9.01
N PHE A 110 -13.98 -14.08 -8.05
CA PHE A 110 -14.49 -14.44 -6.74
C PHE A 110 -13.87 -13.55 -5.68
N GLN A 111 -14.36 -13.66 -4.44
CA GLN A 111 -13.75 -12.99 -3.30
C GLN A 111 -12.26 -13.39 -3.18
N ILE A 112 -11.39 -12.39 -3.08
CA ILE A 112 -9.96 -12.60 -2.87
C ILE A 112 -9.74 -12.98 -1.40
N PRO A 113 -9.21 -14.18 -1.09
CA PRO A 113 -9.13 -14.66 0.30
C PRO A 113 -8.19 -13.84 1.18
N SER A 114 -8.54 -13.73 2.46
CA SER A 114 -7.72 -13.18 3.55
C SER A 114 -7.95 -14.03 4.81
N GLY A 115 -7.17 -13.79 5.87
CA GLY A 115 -7.36 -14.44 7.17
C GLY A 115 -6.24 -15.44 7.53
N PRO A 116 -6.52 -16.43 8.40
CA PRO A 116 -5.48 -17.24 9.02
C PRO A 116 -4.69 -18.08 8.01
N ILE A 117 -3.37 -18.13 8.18
CA ILE A 117 -2.47 -18.94 7.35
C ILE A 117 -2.26 -20.29 8.06
N PRO A 118 -2.51 -21.44 7.38
CA PRO A 118 -2.26 -22.73 8.01
C PRO A 118 -0.77 -22.96 8.30
N ALA A 119 -0.46 -23.67 9.39
CA ALA A 119 0.91 -23.86 9.87
C ALA A 119 1.91 -24.37 8.80
N PRO A 120 1.58 -25.37 7.95
CA PRO A 120 2.49 -25.81 6.89
C PRO A 120 2.87 -24.70 5.90
N GLN A 121 1.93 -23.81 5.58
CA GLN A 121 2.18 -22.66 4.72
C GLN A 121 3.02 -21.61 5.45
N VAL A 122 2.76 -21.34 6.72
CA VAL A 122 3.61 -20.44 7.52
C VAL A 122 5.06 -20.95 7.52
N ASP A 123 5.28 -22.24 7.77
CA ASP A 123 6.62 -22.84 7.77
C ASP A 123 7.31 -22.73 6.40
N ALA A 124 6.57 -23.01 5.31
CA ALA A 124 7.09 -22.84 3.95
C ALA A 124 7.48 -21.39 3.66
N LEU A 125 6.64 -20.42 4.02
CA LEU A 125 6.92 -18.99 3.84
C LEU A 125 8.15 -18.54 4.61
N ARG A 126 8.30 -19.02 5.86
CA ARG A 126 9.50 -18.74 6.68
C ARG A 126 10.76 -19.23 6.00
N VAL A 127 10.76 -20.46 5.50
CA VAL A 127 11.91 -21.05 4.79
C VAL A 127 12.29 -20.18 3.60
N GLN A 128 11.31 -19.77 2.78
CA GLN A 128 11.60 -18.97 1.58
C GLN A 128 12.07 -17.54 1.88
N LEU A 129 11.50 -16.90 2.91
CA LEU A 129 12.00 -15.59 3.37
C LEU A 129 13.43 -15.69 3.90
N GLN A 130 13.73 -16.70 4.73
CA GLN A 130 15.08 -16.90 5.27
C GLN A 130 16.10 -17.28 4.19
N ALA A 131 15.68 -18.01 3.15
CA ALA A 131 16.57 -18.43 2.08
C ALA A 131 16.92 -17.30 1.11
N HIS A 132 15.97 -16.40 0.82
CA HIS A 132 16.09 -15.46 -0.30
C HIS A 132 16.07 -13.99 0.08
N VAL A 133 15.41 -13.62 1.18
CA VAL A 133 15.13 -12.22 1.54
C VAL A 133 15.96 -11.77 2.73
N LEU A 134 16.10 -12.62 3.76
CA LEU A 134 16.77 -12.26 5.01
C LEU A 134 18.27 -12.57 4.97
N ALA A 135 19.05 -11.82 5.75
CA ALA A 135 20.46 -12.11 5.98
C ALA A 135 20.65 -13.39 6.82
N GLY A 136 21.83 -14.00 6.75
CA GLY A 136 22.08 -15.32 7.34
C GLY A 136 21.91 -15.39 8.86
N GLU A 137 22.21 -14.31 9.58
CA GLU A 137 22.08 -14.23 11.05
C GLU A 137 20.73 -13.64 11.51
N ALA A 138 19.84 -13.28 10.58
CA ALA A 138 18.59 -12.64 10.89
C ALA A 138 17.54 -13.64 11.40
N ARG A 139 16.76 -13.22 12.39
CA ARG A 139 15.63 -13.96 12.96
C ARG A 139 14.33 -13.41 12.40
N LEU A 140 13.35 -14.30 12.22
CA LEU A 140 12.07 -13.99 11.61
C LEU A 140 10.91 -14.27 12.56
N ALA A 141 9.96 -13.34 12.61
CA ALA A 141 8.58 -13.58 12.97
C ALA A 141 7.65 -13.29 11.81
N LEU A 142 6.64 -14.15 11.60
CA LEU A 142 5.51 -13.86 10.74
C LEU A 142 4.25 -13.73 11.58
N ALA A 143 3.37 -12.79 11.21
CA ALA A 143 1.98 -12.85 11.61
C ALA A 143 1.31 -14.04 10.88
N GLU A 144 0.57 -14.87 11.61
CA GLU A 144 -0.10 -16.06 11.06
C GLU A 144 -1.40 -15.71 10.31
N VAL A 145 -1.44 -14.55 9.67
CA VAL A 145 -2.59 -13.99 8.95
C VAL A 145 -2.13 -13.38 7.64
N LEU A 146 -2.90 -13.61 6.58
CA LEU A 146 -2.80 -12.91 5.31
C LEU A 146 -3.79 -11.74 5.33
N PHE A 147 -3.27 -10.52 5.39
CA PHE A 147 -4.08 -9.31 5.59
C PHE A 147 -4.64 -8.77 4.28
N SER A 148 -5.86 -8.24 4.29
CA SER A 148 -6.34 -7.28 3.30
C SER A 148 -5.97 -5.84 3.71
N PRO A 149 -6.14 -4.83 2.82
CA PRO A 149 -5.90 -3.43 3.18
C PRO A 149 -6.75 -2.97 4.36
N ASP A 150 -8.01 -3.41 4.45
CA ASP A 150 -8.94 -3.09 5.53
C ASP A 150 -8.45 -3.56 6.92
N GLN A 151 -7.54 -4.54 6.94
CA GLN A 151 -7.03 -5.19 8.14
C GLN A 151 -5.64 -4.68 8.56
N LEU A 152 -5.04 -3.77 7.79
CA LEU A 152 -3.78 -3.14 8.15
C LEU A 152 -3.95 -2.21 9.37
N PRO A 153 -2.88 -1.95 10.15
CA PRO A 153 -2.89 -0.90 11.16
C PRO A 153 -3.33 0.44 10.55
N GLN A 154 -4.30 1.10 11.18
CA GLN A 154 -4.95 2.28 10.60
C GLN A 154 -4.21 3.59 10.90
N ASN A 155 -3.26 3.54 11.84
CA ASN A 155 -2.61 4.71 12.41
C ASN A 155 -1.22 4.34 12.98
N TYR A 156 -0.37 5.32 13.27
CA TYR A 156 1.03 5.09 13.69
C TYR A 156 1.13 4.37 15.04
N VAL A 157 0.18 4.60 15.95
CA VAL A 157 0.14 3.92 17.25
C VAL A 157 -0.19 2.43 17.09
N ASP A 158 -1.14 2.09 16.22
CA ASP A 158 -1.50 0.72 15.90
C ASP A 158 -0.33 -0.01 15.20
N THR A 159 0.35 0.68 14.27
CA THR A 159 1.59 0.20 13.63
C THR A 159 2.65 -0.11 14.68
N ALA A 160 2.91 0.84 15.60
CA ALA A 160 3.88 0.68 16.68
C ALA A 160 3.55 -0.48 17.63
N GLN A 161 2.26 -0.71 17.92
CA GLN A 161 1.83 -1.82 18.75
C GLN A 161 2.01 -3.17 18.05
N LEU A 162 1.70 -3.27 16.75
CA LEU A 162 1.93 -4.49 15.96
C LEU A 162 3.43 -4.77 15.83
N ALA A 163 4.23 -3.76 15.49
CA ALA A 163 5.68 -3.85 15.38
C ALA A 163 6.30 -4.31 16.72
N ALA A 164 5.85 -3.79 17.87
CA ALA A 164 6.33 -4.22 19.18
C ALA A 164 6.01 -5.69 19.50
N LYS A 165 4.84 -6.20 19.09
CA LYS A 165 4.47 -7.62 19.25
C LYS A 165 5.33 -8.50 18.35
N LEU A 166 5.48 -8.13 17.08
CA LEU A 166 6.31 -8.86 16.11
C LEU A 166 7.80 -8.83 16.50
N ALA A 167 8.30 -7.73 17.04
CA ALA A 167 9.68 -7.62 17.50
C ALA A 167 9.99 -8.62 18.61
N LYS A 168 9.13 -8.72 19.62
CA LYS A 168 9.26 -9.72 20.68
C LYS A 168 9.27 -11.14 20.13
N ALA A 169 8.43 -11.42 19.14
CA ALA A 169 8.38 -12.73 18.49
C ALA A 169 9.65 -13.01 17.66
N ALA A 170 10.12 -12.04 16.88
CA ALA A 170 11.26 -12.16 15.98
C ALA A 170 12.56 -12.38 16.75
N ILE A 171 12.78 -11.65 17.84
CA ILE A 171 13.93 -11.84 18.73
C ILE A 171 14.01 -13.29 19.24
N HIS A 172 12.87 -13.96 19.43
CA HIS A 172 12.82 -15.37 19.85
C HIS A 172 12.66 -16.37 18.69
N GLY A 173 12.67 -15.90 17.43
CA GLY A 173 12.50 -16.73 16.24
C GLY A 173 11.13 -17.41 16.14
N ARG A 174 10.07 -16.82 16.72
CA ARG A 174 8.71 -17.38 16.76
C ARG A 174 7.75 -16.56 15.91
N ASN A 175 6.64 -17.18 15.50
CA ASN A 175 5.54 -16.48 14.84
C ASN A 175 4.65 -15.75 15.84
N LEU A 176 3.90 -14.78 15.34
CA LEU A 176 2.87 -14.08 16.07
C LEU A 176 1.50 -14.59 15.61
N ARG A 177 0.81 -15.29 16.51
CA ARG A 177 -0.60 -15.63 16.31
C ARG A 177 -1.45 -14.37 16.48
N ILE A 178 -2.29 -14.09 15.49
CA ILE A 178 -3.29 -13.03 15.52
C ILE A 178 -4.66 -13.67 15.44
N ASP A 179 -5.59 -13.18 16.24
CA ASP A 179 -6.98 -13.62 16.19
C ASP A 179 -7.67 -12.95 15.00
N ALA A 180 -7.87 -13.71 13.91
CA ALA A 180 -8.43 -13.18 12.68
C ALA A 180 -9.89 -12.73 12.85
N ASP A 181 -10.62 -13.26 13.84
CA ASP A 181 -12.01 -12.89 14.14
C ASP A 181 -12.12 -11.47 14.73
N GLN A 182 -11.00 -10.89 15.20
CA GLN A 182 -10.94 -9.52 15.70
C GLN A 182 -10.56 -8.50 14.62
N LEU A 183 -10.25 -8.97 13.40
CA LEU A 183 -9.92 -8.09 12.29
C LEU A 183 -11.19 -7.58 11.62
N ALA A 184 -11.07 -6.43 10.95
CA ALA A 184 -12.17 -5.87 10.17
C ALA A 184 -12.62 -6.85 9.08
N GLU A 185 -13.92 -6.79 8.78
CA GLU A 185 -14.49 -7.49 7.64
C GLU A 185 -13.89 -6.92 6.35
N THR A 186 -13.51 -7.81 5.44
CA THR A 186 -12.89 -7.43 4.18
C THR A 186 -13.97 -7.14 3.15
N MET A 187 -13.86 -6.02 2.46
CA MET A 187 -14.72 -5.74 1.31
C MET A 187 -14.33 -6.61 0.11
N SER A 188 -15.30 -6.91 -0.76
CA SER A 188 -15.08 -7.74 -1.94
C SER A 188 -14.80 -6.88 -3.17
N PHE A 189 -13.57 -6.99 -3.69
CA PHE A 189 -13.13 -6.28 -4.88
C PHE A 189 -12.67 -7.24 -5.97
N LEU A 190 -12.77 -6.80 -7.23
CA LEU A 190 -12.26 -7.53 -8.39
C LEU A 190 -10.74 -7.68 -8.32
N SER A 191 -10.05 -6.63 -7.87
CA SER A 191 -8.61 -6.50 -7.76
C SER A 191 -8.27 -5.86 -6.41
N ASP A 192 -7.33 -6.45 -5.68
CA ASP A 192 -6.96 -6.05 -4.32
C ASP A 192 -5.54 -6.55 -3.98
N THR A 193 -4.96 -6.04 -2.90
CA THR A 193 -3.64 -6.44 -2.39
C THR A 193 -3.78 -7.32 -1.16
N ARG A 194 -2.94 -8.34 -1.05
CA ARG A 194 -2.78 -9.15 0.16
C ARG A 194 -1.40 -8.95 0.75
N TYR A 195 -1.33 -8.83 2.07
CA TYR A 195 -0.08 -8.55 2.77
C TYR A 195 0.28 -9.70 3.69
N LEU A 196 1.47 -10.26 3.49
CA LEU A 196 2.16 -11.03 4.53
C LEU A 196 2.99 -10.04 5.36
N ILE A 197 2.73 -9.96 6.66
CA ILE A 197 3.42 -9.05 7.58
C ILE A 197 4.30 -9.83 8.54
N GLY A 198 5.49 -9.33 8.79
CA GLY A 198 6.42 -9.95 9.73
C GLY A 198 7.41 -8.94 10.32
N ALA A 199 8.34 -9.44 11.12
CA ALA A 199 9.49 -8.66 11.53
C ALA A 199 10.78 -9.46 11.37
N VAL A 200 11.81 -8.76 10.95
CA VAL A 200 13.19 -9.25 10.92
C VAL A 200 13.93 -8.67 12.12
N ALA A 201 14.70 -9.50 12.82
CA ALA A 201 15.56 -9.10 13.92
C ALA A 201 16.99 -9.55 13.65
N ALA A 202 17.94 -8.62 13.64
CA ALA A 202 19.37 -8.91 13.49
C ALA A 202 20.13 -8.38 14.71
N PRO A 203 21.28 -8.96 15.10
CA PRO A 203 22.14 -8.34 16.09
C PRO A 203 22.43 -6.89 15.68
N ARG A 204 22.52 -5.99 16.65
CA ARG A 204 22.71 -4.57 16.38
C ARG A 204 23.91 -4.34 15.46
N ASP A 205 23.72 -3.46 14.48
CA ASP A 205 24.71 -3.12 13.44
C ASP A 205 25.09 -4.30 12.51
N LYS A 206 24.24 -5.32 12.39
CA LYS A 206 24.39 -6.42 11.42
C LYS A 206 23.35 -6.36 10.29
N PRO A 207 23.65 -6.95 9.11
CA PRO A 207 22.67 -7.12 8.04
C PRO A 207 21.41 -7.83 8.52
N MET A 208 20.25 -7.31 8.12
CA MET A 208 18.94 -7.93 8.34
C MET A 208 18.37 -8.52 7.03
N PHE A 209 18.73 -7.94 5.88
CA PHE A 209 18.29 -8.38 4.56
C PHE A 209 19.45 -8.88 3.70
N ARG A 210 19.15 -9.79 2.77
CA ARG A 210 20.15 -10.44 1.92
C ARG A 210 20.95 -9.44 1.09
N TRP A 211 20.34 -8.36 0.60
CA TRP A 211 21.00 -7.31 -0.18
C TRP A 211 21.92 -6.39 0.63
N GLN A 212 21.97 -6.53 1.95
CA GLN A 212 22.91 -5.80 2.81
C GLN A 212 24.21 -6.59 3.05
N GLU A 213 24.25 -7.87 2.66
CA GLU A 213 25.46 -8.69 2.72
C GLU A 213 26.36 -8.42 1.50
N ALA A 214 27.67 -8.63 1.64
CA ALA A 214 28.64 -8.26 0.60
C ALA A 214 28.45 -8.98 -0.75
N ASP A 215 27.83 -10.16 -0.73
CA ASP A 215 27.48 -10.97 -1.90
C ASP A 215 25.98 -10.91 -2.26
N GLY A 216 25.23 -10.01 -1.62
CA GLY A 216 23.80 -9.85 -1.82
C GLY A 216 23.42 -9.07 -3.08
N ASP A 217 22.31 -9.46 -3.71
CA ASP A 217 21.66 -8.70 -4.79
C ASP A 217 20.15 -8.61 -4.53
N GLY A 218 19.63 -7.40 -4.43
CA GLY A 218 18.19 -7.17 -4.17
C GLY A 218 17.30 -7.67 -5.31
N GLY A 219 17.78 -7.57 -6.56
CA GLY A 219 17.05 -8.07 -7.72
C GLY A 219 16.90 -9.59 -7.72
N GLU A 220 17.98 -10.32 -7.44
CA GLU A 220 17.95 -11.78 -7.30
C GLU A 220 17.14 -12.23 -6.09
N ALA A 221 17.30 -11.57 -4.94
CA ALA A 221 16.51 -11.83 -3.74
C ALA A 221 14.99 -11.76 -4.04
N PHE A 222 14.56 -10.70 -4.73
CA PHE A 222 13.18 -10.57 -5.15
C PHE A 222 12.77 -11.63 -6.17
N ARG A 223 13.58 -11.90 -7.21
CA ARG A 223 13.25 -12.94 -8.21
C ARG A 223 13.03 -14.31 -7.57
N GLN A 224 13.89 -14.69 -6.62
CA GLN A 224 13.77 -15.96 -5.91
C GLN A 224 12.57 -15.97 -4.95
N TRP A 225 12.31 -14.86 -4.25
CA TRP A 225 11.11 -14.71 -3.43
C TRP A 225 9.82 -14.84 -4.25
N ALA A 226 9.70 -14.08 -5.35
CA ALA A 226 8.54 -14.12 -6.23
C ALA A 226 8.30 -15.51 -6.83
N LYS A 227 9.37 -16.27 -7.08
CA LYS A 227 9.28 -17.65 -7.56
C LYS A 227 8.90 -18.61 -6.44
N GLN A 228 9.79 -18.81 -5.47
CA GLN A 228 9.66 -19.89 -4.48
C GLN A 228 8.74 -19.51 -3.32
N GLY A 229 8.83 -18.28 -2.83
CA GLY A 229 7.87 -17.72 -1.87
C GLY A 229 6.47 -17.60 -2.49
N GLY A 230 6.41 -17.19 -3.76
CA GLY A 230 5.16 -17.15 -4.52
C GLY A 230 4.47 -18.50 -4.60
N ASP A 231 5.20 -19.59 -4.85
CA ASP A 231 4.63 -20.94 -4.85
C ASP A 231 4.08 -21.37 -3.48
N ALA A 232 4.64 -20.86 -2.38
CA ALA A 232 4.11 -21.08 -1.03
C ALA A 232 2.85 -20.23 -0.74
N LEU A 233 2.69 -19.07 -1.38
CA LEU A 233 1.53 -18.18 -1.24
C LEU A 233 0.34 -18.62 -2.10
N ARG A 234 0.58 -19.17 -3.30
CA ARG A 234 -0.48 -19.56 -4.26
C ARG A 234 -1.61 -20.40 -3.65
N PRO A 235 -1.37 -21.41 -2.79
CA PRO A 235 -2.45 -22.18 -2.18
C PRO A 235 -3.39 -21.36 -1.28
N LEU A 236 -2.95 -20.21 -0.79
CA LEU A 236 -3.76 -19.31 0.03
C LEU A 236 -4.69 -18.43 -0.82
N LEU A 237 -4.44 -18.32 -2.13
CA LEU A 237 -5.15 -17.44 -3.06
C LEU A 237 -5.68 -18.22 -4.27
N PRO A 238 -6.53 -19.25 -4.06
CA PRO A 238 -7.10 -20.02 -5.16
C PRO A 238 -7.90 -19.13 -6.11
N ALA A 239 -7.82 -19.46 -7.40
CA ALA A 239 -8.50 -18.75 -8.48
C ALA A 239 -8.13 -17.26 -8.65
N CYS A 240 -7.09 -16.78 -7.96
CA CYS A 240 -6.52 -15.46 -8.19
C CYS A 240 -5.41 -15.51 -9.25
N ALA A 241 -5.38 -14.51 -10.13
CA ALA A 241 -4.12 -14.13 -10.78
C ALA A 241 -3.31 -13.28 -9.79
N LEU A 242 -1.99 -13.42 -9.79
CA LEU A 242 -1.11 -12.85 -8.77
C LEU A 242 0.09 -12.14 -9.39
N GLU A 243 0.45 -11.00 -8.83
CA GLU A 243 1.72 -10.30 -9.05
C GLU A 243 2.40 -10.08 -7.68
N PHE A 244 3.62 -10.60 -7.53
CA PHE A 244 4.37 -10.53 -6.28
C PHE A 244 5.21 -9.27 -6.25
N MET A 245 5.34 -8.67 -5.06
CA MET A 245 6.12 -7.45 -4.86
C MET A 245 7.35 -7.69 -3.97
N PRO A 246 8.37 -6.81 -4.03
CA PRO A 246 9.51 -6.87 -3.12
C PRO A 246 9.09 -6.82 -1.65
N VAL A 247 9.86 -7.49 -0.80
CA VAL A 247 9.70 -7.39 0.66
C VAL A 247 10.45 -6.16 1.14
N LEU A 248 9.74 -5.21 1.72
CA LEU A 248 10.30 -3.94 2.21
C LEU A 248 9.81 -3.66 3.63
N ALA A 249 10.40 -2.65 4.28
CA ALA A 249 9.86 -2.11 5.52
C ALA A 249 8.38 -1.72 5.33
N PHE A 250 7.56 -1.86 6.38
CA PHE A 250 6.11 -1.87 6.28
C PHE A 250 5.53 -0.66 5.51
N HIS A 251 5.89 0.56 5.88
CA HIS A 251 5.37 1.77 5.24
C HIS A 251 5.82 1.89 3.77
N ALA A 252 7.07 1.55 3.47
CA ALA A 252 7.58 1.54 2.10
C ALA A 252 6.86 0.49 1.24
N ALA A 253 6.70 -0.73 1.75
CA ALA A 253 6.01 -1.82 1.05
C ALA A 253 4.54 -1.48 0.74
N VAL A 254 3.83 -0.86 1.69
CA VAL A 254 2.44 -0.44 1.49
C VAL A 254 2.36 0.67 0.45
N ARG A 255 3.25 1.67 0.51
CA ARG A 255 3.29 2.77 -0.47
C ARG A 255 3.57 2.27 -1.89
N ASP A 256 4.51 1.33 -2.02
CA ASP A 256 4.84 0.72 -3.32
C ASP A 256 3.66 -0.12 -3.83
N ALA A 257 2.98 -0.85 -2.95
CA ALA A 257 1.78 -1.62 -3.30
C ALA A 257 0.63 -0.71 -3.76
N ASP A 258 0.40 0.42 -3.09
CA ASP A 258 -0.59 1.42 -3.51
C ASP A 258 -0.24 2.01 -4.89
N ARG A 259 1.05 2.25 -5.17
CA ARG A 259 1.49 2.69 -6.49
C ARG A 259 1.22 1.64 -7.56
N ALA A 260 1.53 0.38 -7.28
CA ALA A 260 1.42 -0.73 -8.22
C ALA A 260 -0.01 -1.26 -8.40
N SER A 261 -0.89 -1.04 -7.44
CA SER A 261 -2.29 -1.48 -7.50
C SER A 261 -3.06 -0.76 -8.61
N ARG A 262 -2.74 0.49 -8.93
CA ARG A 262 -3.42 1.30 -9.96
C ARG A 262 -3.31 0.68 -11.37
N PRO A 263 -2.11 0.40 -11.91
CA PRO A 263 -2.00 -0.30 -13.19
C PRO A 263 -2.51 -1.75 -13.12
N TRP A 264 -2.36 -2.41 -11.97
CA TRP A 264 -2.89 -3.76 -11.78
C TRP A 264 -4.42 -3.80 -11.86
N SER A 265 -5.13 -2.83 -11.27
CA SER A 265 -6.59 -2.70 -11.34
C SER A 265 -7.08 -2.48 -12.77
N LEU A 266 -6.40 -1.67 -13.59
CA LEU A 266 -6.73 -1.54 -15.01
C LEU A 266 -6.56 -2.86 -15.78
N ARG A 267 -5.43 -3.54 -15.61
CA ARG A 267 -5.15 -4.84 -16.26
C ARG A 267 -6.18 -5.89 -15.84
N SER A 268 -6.54 -5.91 -14.57
CA SER A 268 -7.54 -6.80 -13.99
C SER A 268 -8.93 -6.54 -14.55
N ALA A 269 -9.33 -5.27 -14.66
CA ALA A 269 -10.58 -4.86 -15.28
C ALA A 269 -10.67 -5.30 -16.75
N VAL A 270 -9.60 -5.14 -17.53
CA VAL A 270 -9.57 -5.61 -18.92
C VAL A 270 -9.70 -7.13 -18.99
N ALA A 271 -8.93 -7.88 -18.20
CA ALA A 271 -9.00 -9.35 -18.19
C ALA A 271 -10.38 -9.87 -17.74
N PHE A 272 -10.99 -9.19 -16.78
CA PHE A 272 -12.36 -9.43 -16.33
C PHE A 272 -13.37 -9.23 -17.46
N LEU A 273 -13.33 -8.06 -18.12
CA LEU A 273 -14.23 -7.73 -19.23
C LEU A 273 -14.09 -8.70 -20.40
N GLN A 274 -12.86 -9.12 -20.74
CA GLN A 274 -12.64 -10.11 -21.78
C GLN A 274 -13.34 -11.44 -21.48
N THR A 275 -13.31 -11.84 -20.20
CA THR A 275 -13.92 -13.07 -19.72
C THR A 275 -15.44 -12.97 -19.69
N VAL A 276 -15.98 -11.87 -19.15
CA VAL A 276 -17.42 -11.69 -18.91
C VAL A 276 -18.16 -11.39 -20.21
N LEU A 277 -17.62 -10.51 -21.06
CA LEU A 277 -18.22 -10.17 -22.35
C LEU A 277 -17.94 -11.20 -23.44
N THR A 278 -16.99 -12.12 -23.21
CA THR A 278 -16.48 -13.06 -24.24
C THR A 278 -15.98 -12.31 -25.48
N GLN A 279 -15.30 -11.18 -25.28
CA GLN A 279 -14.74 -10.33 -26.32
C GLN A 279 -13.24 -10.14 -26.11
N PRO A 280 -12.42 -9.98 -27.17
CA PRO A 280 -11.03 -9.61 -27.00
C PRO A 280 -10.91 -8.13 -26.55
N ALA A 281 -9.80 -7.78 -25.89
CA ALA A 281 -9.54 -6.40 -25.43
C ALA A 281 -9.56 -5.37 -26.57
N THR A 282 -9.31 -5.80 -27.81
CA THR A 282 -9.40 -4.95 -29.00
C THR A 282 -10.82 -4.47 -29.30
N GLU A 283 -11.86 -5.15 -28.82
CA GLU A 283 -13.25 -4.71 -28.95
C GLU A 283 -13.70 -3.78 -27.81
N LEU A 284 -12.79 -3.46 -26.88
CA LEU A 284 -13.04 -2.47 -25.84
C LEU A 284 -12.59 -1.07 -26.28
N ARG A 285 -13.24 -0.07 -25.70
CA ARG A 285 -12.79 1.32 -25.66
C ARG A 285 -12.65 1.73 -24.21
N ALA A 286 -11.55 2.39 -23.87
CA ALA A 286 -11.34 3.01 -22.57
C ALA A 286 -11.43 4.53 -22.71
N VAL A 287 -12.28 5.16 -21.92
CA VAL A 287 -12.44 6.62 -21.85
C VAL A 287 -11.85 7.07 -20.52
N VAL A 288 -10.87 7.96 -20.58
CA VAL A 288 -10.10 8.42 -19.42
C VAL A 288 -10.37 9.91 -19.22
N ALA A 289 -10.73 10.31 -18.00
CA ALA A 289 -10.99 11.72 -17.70
C ALA A 289 -10.51 12.13 -16.29
N PRO A 290 -10.12 13.40 -16.10
CA PRO A 290 -9.76 13.95 -14.79
C PRO A 290 -11.01 14.32 -13.96
N PHE A 291 -11.01 13.89 -12.71
CA PHE A 291 -12.07 14.16 -11.74
C PHE A 291 -11.54 15.05 -10.60
N HIS A 292 -12.28 16.11 -10.33
CA HIS A 292 -11.92 17.16 -9.40
C HIS A 292 -12.95 17.30 -8.27
N ASP A 293 -12.45 17.52 -7.07
CA ASP A 293 -13.19 18.29 -6.05
C ASP A 293 -12.70 19.75 -6.13
N ARG A 294 -11.81 20.17 -5.23
CA ARG A 294 -11.17 21.50 -5.28
C ARG A 294 -9.98 21.54 -6.23
N GLN A 295 -9.22 20.45 -6.25
CA GLN A 295 -8.05 20.21 -7.09
C GLN A 295 -8.26 18.91 -7.88
N LEU A 296 -7.29 18.51 -8.69
CA LEU A 296 -7.32 17.18 -9.30
C LEU A 296 -7.11 16.15 -8.18
N GLU A 297 -8.00 15.17 -8.09
CA GLU A 297 -7.95 14.15 -7.02
C GLU A 297 -7.74 12.76 -7.61
N GLU A 298 -8.37 12.47 -8.76
CA GLU A 298 -8.28 11.17 -9.39
C GLU A 298 -8.56 11.26 -10.91
N TYR A 299 -8.09 10.26 -11.64
CA TYR A 299 -8.59 9.96 -12.98
C TYR A 299 -9.59 8.82 -12.90
N ARG A 300 -10.62 8.83 -13.74
CA ARG A 300 -11.53 7.69 -13.89
C ARG A 300 -11.48 7.17 -15.31
N VAL A 301 -11.54 5.84 -15.42
CA VAL A 301 -11.51 5.13 -16.69
C VAL A 301 -12.83 4.38 -16.85
N GLY A 302 -13.67 4.81 -17.80
CA GLY A 302 -14.87 4.08 -18.21
C GLY A 302 -14.55 3.14 -19.36
N PHE A 303 -15.01 1.89 -19.29
CA PHE A 303 -14.89 0.91 -20.36
C PHE A 303 -16.22 0.76 -21.09
N THR A 304 -16.20 0.82 -22.41
CA THR A 304 -17.34 0.51 -23.28
C THR A 304 -16.96 -0.53 -24.33
N LEU A 305 -17.95 -1.15 -24.98
CA LEU A 305 -17.71 -1.83 -26.25
C LEU A 305 -17.37 -0.80 -27.34
N ARG A 306 -16.52 -1.15 -28.30
CA ARG A 306 -15.99 -0.25 -29.34
C ARG A 306 -17.04 0.62 -30.04
N ASN A 307 -18.25 0.09 -30.25
CA ASN A 307 -19.34 0.76 -30.97
C ASN A 307 -20.53 1.13 -30.06
N ALA A 308 -20.32 1.17 -28.74
CA ALA A 308 -21.33 1.54 -27.75
C ALA A 308 -20.86 2.73 -26.88
N SER A 309 -21.84 3.45 -26.35
CA SER A 309 -21.67 4.54 -25.38
C SER A 309 -21.76 4.04 -23.93
N ASP A 310 -22.49 2.94 -23.70
CA ASP A 310 -22.78 2.46 -22.36
C ASP A 310 -21.50 1.95 -21.67
N VAL A 311 -21.27 2.47 -20.46
CA VAL A 311 -20.14 2.06 -19.64
C VAL A 311 -20.46 0.73 -18.97
N VAL A 312 -19.70 -0.30 -19.32
CA VAL A 312 -19.89 -1.66 -18.82
C VAL A 312 -19.07 -1.95 -17.56
N HIS A 313 -18.01 -1.18 -17.32
CA HIS A 313 -17.18 -1.24 -16.11
C HIS A 313 -16.35 0.03 -15.99
N GLY A 314 -15.86 0.32 -14.79
CA GLY A 314 -15.00 1.48 -14.60
C GLY A 314 -13.95 1.27 -13.51
N VAL A 315 -12.80 1.94 -13.66
CA VAL A 315 -11.67 1.89 -12.72
C VAL A 315 -11.37 3.31 -12.26
N VAL A 316 -11.15 3.48 -10.96
CA VAL A 316 -10.63 4.72 -10.39
C VAL A 316 -9.11 4.62 -10.33
N TRP A 317 -8.43 5.66 -10.80
CA TRP A 317 -6.99 5.84 -10.67
C TRP A 317 -6.73 7.00 -9.71
N PRO A 318 -6.58 6.73 -8.40
CA PRO A 318 -6.30 7.77 -7.43
C PRO A 318 -4.93 8.40 -7.67
N LEU A 319 -4.83 9.71 -7.46
CA LEU A 319 -3.54 10.37 -7.38
C LEU A 319 -2.88 10.08 -6.04
N LEU A 320 -1.58 9.84 -6.06
CA LEU A 320 -0.79 9.68 -4.85
C LEU A 320 0.05 10.93 -4.62
N ASP A 321 0.43 11.16 -3.36
CA ASP A 321 1.21 12.32 -2.98
C ASP A 321 2.55 12.39 -3.74
N ASN A 322 2.93 13.61 -4.13
CA ASN A 322 4.18 13.94 -4.82
C ASN A 322 4.33 13.33 -6.23
N GLU A 323 3.24 13.04 -6.94
CA GLU A 323 3.27 12.65 -8.35
C GLU A 323 3.16 13.84 -9.29
N ASP A 324 3.85 13.78 -10.44
CA ASP A 324 3.64 14.74 -11.51
C ASP A 324 2.33 14.39 -12.23
N GLU A 325 1.28 15.15 -11.94
CA GLU A 325 -0.05 15.01 -12.52
C GLU A 325 -0.04 14.97 -14.05
N GLN A 326 0.96 15.62 -14.69
CA GLN A 326 1.06 15.71 -16.16
C GLN A 326 1.40 14.36 -16.81
N ASP A 327 2.10 13.48 -16.10
CA ASP A 327 2.51 12.18 -16.62
C ASP A 327 1.44 11.09 -16.46
N ILE A 328 0.44 11.31 -15.59
CA ILE A 328 -0.57 10.30 -15.23
C ILE A 328 -1.39 9.83 -16.43
N PRO A 329 -1.93 10.71 -17.32
CA PRO A 329 -2.65 10.26 -18.51
C PRO A 329 -1.83 9.33 -19.40
N THR A 330 -0.55 9.62 -19.56
CA THR A 330 0.38 8.81 -20.36
C THR A 330 0.61 7.44 -19.73
N GLN A 331 0.72 7.38 -18.39
CA GLN A 331 0.86 6.10 -17.67
C GLN A 331 -0.40 5.24 -17.78
N ILE A 332 -1.58 5.84 -17.67
CA ILE A 332 -2.87 5.15 -17.86
C ILE A 332 -2.96 4.60 -19.29
N GLU A 333 -2.68 5.44 -20.29
CA GLU A 333 -2.71 5.01 -21.70
C GLU A 333 -1.71 3.88 -21.98
N ALA A 334 -0.48 3.98 -21.48
CA ALA A 334 0.53 2.94 -21.62
C ALA A 334 0.04 1.61 -21.01
N THR A 335 -0.51 1.65 -19.79
CA THR A 335 -1.07 0.48 -19.12
C THR A 335 -2.20 -0.17 -19.90
N LEU A 336 -3.12 0.63 -20.44
CA LEU A 336 -4.24 0.14 -21.26
C LEU A 336 -3.76 -0.51 -22.57
N ARG A 337 -2.77 0.10 -23.23
CA ARG A 337 -2.16 -0.46 -24.44
C ARG A 337 -1.42 -1.77 -24.16
N GLU A 338 -0.69 -1.85 -23.06
CA GLU A 338 -0.05 -3.09 -22.59
C GLU A 338 -1.08 -4.19 -22.28
N ALA A 339 -2.23 -3.81 -21.72
CA ALA A 339 -3.36 -4.71 -21.49
C ALA A 339 -4.11 -5.10 -22.79
N GLY A 340 -3.69 -4.58 -23.95
CA GLY A 340 -4.25 -4.93 -25.26
C GLY A 340 -5.48 -4.11 -25.67
N VAL A 341 -5.76 -2.97 -25.03
CA VAL A 341 -6.82 -2.04 -25.40
C VAL A 341 -6.24 -0.94 -26.31
N PRO A 342 -6.48 -0.97 -27.64
CA PRO A 342 -5.89 0.00 -28.55
C PRO A 342 -6.69 1.31 -28.65
N ASN A 343 -7.96 1.30 -28.26
CA ASN A 343 -8.85 2.46 -28.35
C ASN A 343 -8.93 3.17 -27.00
N VAL A 344 -8.03 4.14 -26.79
CA VAL A 344 -8.03 5.00 -25.60
C VAL A 344 -8.48 6.40 -26.00
N MET A 345 -9.50 6.92 -25.32
CA MET A 345 -10.03 8.27 -25.51
C MET A 345 -9.74 9.09 -24.26
N LEU A 346 -8.93 10.12 -24.39
CA LEU A 346 -8.60 11.05 -23.32
C LEU A 346 -9.55 12.25 -23.40
N LEU A 347 -10.26 12.52 -22.31
CA LEU A 347 -11.09 13.72 -22.16
C LEU A 347 -10.33 14.72 -21.29
N GLU A 348 -10.17 15.95 -21.77
CA GLU A 348 -9.51 17.04 -21.03
C GLU A 348 -10.48 17.85 -20.16
N GLN A 349 -11.78 17.59 -20.32
CA GLN A 349 -12.85 18.19 -19.52
C GLN A 349 -12.66 17.87 -18.04
N ARG A 350 -12.88 18.87 -17.18
CA ARG A 350 -12.91 18.69 -15.73
C ARG A 350 -14.25 18.11 -15.30
N PHE A 351 -14.25 16.92 -14.73
CA PHE A 351 -15.45 16.28 -14.18
C PHE A 351 -15.54 16.48 -12.66
N PRO A 352 -16.74 16.65 -12.08
CA PRO A 352 -16.93 16.60 -10.64
C PRO A 352 -16.86 15.15 -10.12
N ILE A 353 -16.34 14.97 -8.90
CA ILE A 353 -16.42 13.68 -8.19
C ILE A 353 -17.88 13.40 -7.81
N GLU A 354 -18.52 12.54 -8.59
CA GLU A 354 -19.91 12.12 -8.39
C GLU A 354 -20.02 10.61 -8.17
N PHE A 355 -21.04 10.21 -7.43
CA PHE A 355 -21.37 8.83 -7.11
C PHE A 355 -22.84 8.58 -7.47
N CYS A 356 -23.16 7.35 -7.83
CA CYS A 356 -24.55 6.94 -8.06
C CYS A 356 -25.35 7.00 -6.75
N ASP A 357 -26.50 7.67 -6.78
CA ASP A 357 -27.37 7.85 -5.61
C ASP A 357 -27.96 6.53 -5.08
N ASP A 358 -28.10 5.52 -5.94
CA ASP A 358 -28.74 4.24 -5.58
C ASP A 358 -27.77 3.25 -4.91
N CYS A 359 -26.54 3.15 -5.41
CA CYS A 359 -25.57 2.13 -4.96
C CYS A 359 -24.29 2.70 -4.35
N GLY A 360 -24.06 4.02 -4.45
CA GLY A 360 -22.86 4.68 -3.96
C GLY A 360 -21.59 4.43 -4.78
N ALA A 361 -21.67 3.74 -5.92
CA ALA A 361 -20.51 3.50 -6.78
C ALA A 361 -20.08 4.78 -7.52
N PRO A 362 -18.78 4.95 -7.84
CA PRO A 362 -18.32 6.07 -8.65
C PRO A 362 -19.02 6.11 -10.03
N LEU A 363 -19.27 7.31 -10.55
CA LEU A 363 -19.65 7.50 -11.96
C LEU A 363 -18.41 7.58 -12.84
N TYR A 364 -18.49 7.10 -14.07
CA TYR A 364 -17.37 6.97 -14.99
C TYR A 364 -17.64 7.70 -16.31
N PRO A 365 -16.61 8.26 -16.97
CA PRO A 365 -16.81 8.99 -18.21
C PRO A 365 -17.22 8.04 -19.35
N ASN A 366 -18.26 8.40 -20.09
CA ASN A 366 -18.61 7.78 -21.37
C ASN A 366 -17.97 8.55 -22.55
N PRO A 367 -17.99 8.01 -23.79
CA PRO A 367 -17.45 8.68 -24.96
C PRO A 367 -18.11 10.02 -25.31
N GLU A 368 -19.33 10.26 -24.83
CA GLU A 368 -20.10 11.48 -25.02
C GLU A 368 -19.69 12.61 -24.06
N GLY A 369 -18.84 12.32 -23.07
CA GLY A 369 -18.35 13.30 -22.10
C GLY A 369 -19.26 13.48 -20.89
N GLU A 370 -20.01 12.45 -20.53
CA GLU A 370 -20.93 12.42 -19.40
C GLU A 370 -20.46 11.40 -18.34
N PRO A 371 -20.56 11.73 -17.03
CA PRO A 371 -20.32 10.78 -15.95
C PRO A 371 -21.55 9.88 -15.78
N VAL A 372 -21.41 8.58 -16.02
CA VAL A 372 -22.52 7.60 -15.97
C VAL A 372 -22.19 6.41 -15.07
N HIS A 373 -23.23 5.74 -14.58
CA HIS A 373 -23.06 4.53 -13.79
C HIS A 373 -22.60 3.36 -14.67
N ALA A 374 -21.68 2.53 -14.18
CA ALA A 374 -21.20 1.36 -14.92
C ALA A 374 -22.16 0.17 -14.72
N GLU A 375 -22.63 -0.42 -15.81
CA GLU A 375 -23.56 -1.54 -15.77
C GLU A 375 -23.21 -2.62 -16.80
N LEU A 376 -22.99 -3.85 -16.31
CA LEU A 376 -22.83 -5.01 -17.17
C LEU A 376 -24.18 -5.38 -17.81
N PRO A 377 -24.19 -5.89 -19.05
CA PRO A 377 -25.42 -6.40 -19.66
C PRO A 377 -26.11 -7.45 -18.78
N GLU A 378 -27.44 -7.39 -18.66
CA GLU A 378 -28.25 -8.15 -17.70
C GLU A 378 -27.93 -9.66 -17.68
N GLU A 379 -27.67 -10.27 -18.84
CA GLU A 379 -27.33 -11.70 -19.00
C GLU A 379 -26.04 -12.14 -18.27
N GLN A 380 -25.20 -11.19 -17.83
CA GLN A 380 -23.85 -11.43 -17.31
C GLN A 380 -23.69 -11.09 -15.81
N THR A 381 -24.79 -10.78 -15.12
CA THR A 381 -24.79 -10.16 -13.79
C THR A 381 -24.64 -11.15 -12.62
N GLU A 382 -24.92 -12.45 -12.81
CA GLU A 382 -25.16 -13.38 -11.69
C GLU A 382 -23.92 -13.79 -10.86
N ALA A 383 -22.69 -13.36 -11.19
CA ALA A 383 -21.48 -13.91 -10.54
C ALA A 383 -20.28 -12.95 -10.31
N ALA A 384 -20.41 -11.62 -10.49
CA ALA A 384 -19.24 -10.72 -10.50
C ALA A 384 -19.24 -9.66 -9.37
N PRO A 385 -18.14 -9.50 -8.60
CA PRO A 385 -17.96 -8.37 -7.70
C PRO A 385 -17.85 -7.05 -8.48
N ARG A 386 -18.56 -6.01 -8.04
CA ARG A 386 -18.73 -4.73 -8.76
C ARG A 386 -17.67 -3.66 -8.42
N HIS A 387 -16.89 -3.85 -7.36
CA HIS A 387 -16.02 -2.80 -6.84
C HIS A 387 -14.54 -3.05 -7.18
N LEU A 388 -13.79 -1.96 -7.33
CA LEU A 388 -12.33 -1.92 -7.37
C LEU A 388 -11.81 -1.04 -6.22
N HIS A 389 -10.64 -1.39 -5.69
CA HIS A 389 -9.96 -0.66 -4.61
C HIS A 389 -9.34 0.64 -5.09
#